data_AF-A0A0D2VJA4-F1
#
_entry.id   AF-A0A0D2VJA4-F1
#
_cell.length_a   1.000
_cell.length_b   1.000
_cell.length_c   1.000
_cell.angle_alpha   90.00
_cell.angle_beta   90.00
_cell.angle_gamma   90.00
#
_symmetry.space_group_name_H-M   'P 1'
#
loop_
_entity.id
_entity.type
_entity.pdbx_description
1 polymer ?
#
loop_
_entity_poly.entity_id
_entity_poly.type
_entity_poly.pdbx_seq_one_letter_code
_entity_poly.pdbx_strand_id
1 'polypeptide(L)'
;MGVWVDANYLVSSSFYLLVLCLICSRKGNATAANGCDLFTGRWVFDPSYPLYKASACPFIQKEFSCQKNGRQDLLYTQYRWQPLGCTLTRFNGLKLLEKFRGKSIIFVGDSLSLNQWQSLTCMLHYAVPSAQFNISRVGDVTTFEFLDYEVKVMVDRSVYLVDVVMEKIGRVLKLDSIQGGKLWKGVDMLIFNTWHWWNRRGPTQPWDYIEVGGVIKKDMDRMQAFEIALNTWAGWVDANIDPSKSLLFFQGISPSHYNGTLWGEPKAKNCVGQKQPLLGTTYPGGLPPAVDVVKKVLSKMKKPVKLLDITLLSLLRKDGHPSMYGLGGSTGMDCSHWCLAGVPDTWNELLYNLIL
;
A
#
# COMPACT_ATOMS: atom_id res chain seq x y z
N MET A 1 34.32 -20.55 71.19
CA MET A 1 33.85 -19.86 69.96
C MET A 1 32.49 -20.44 69.62
N GLY A 2 31.34 -19.77 69.67
CA GLY A 2 30.97 -18.43 70.11
C GLY A 2 29.43 -18.35 70.12
N VAL A 3 28.89 -17.75 71.20
CA VAL A 3 27.73 -16.82 71.28
C VAL A 3 26.40 -17.26 70.62
N TRP A 4 25.41 -17.77 71.39
CA TRP A 4 24.33 -17.04 72.12
C TRP A 4 23.35 -16.27 71.20
N VAL A 5 22.13 -16.79 70.98
CA VAL A 5 20.84 -16.45 71.64
C VAL A 5 20.08 -15.34 70.89
N ASP A 6 18.87 -15.65 70.39
CA ASP A 6 17.65 -15.03 70.92
C ASP A 6 16.34 -15.55 70.30
N ALA A 7 15.36 -15.66 71.18
CA ALA A 7 13.95 -15.82 70.89
C ALA A 7 13.33 -14.44 70.63
N ASN A 8 12.33 -14.35 69.76
CA ASN A 8 10.98 -13.91 70.09
C ASN A 8 10.16 -13.53 68.87
N TYR A 9 8.90 -13.94 68.94
CA TYR A 9 7.80 -13.52 68.10
C TYR A 9 7.56 -12.01 68.21
N LEU A 10 7.43 -11.34 67.06
CA LEU A 10 6.71 -10.07 66.96
C LEU A 10 5.88 -10.06 65.68
N VAL A 11 4.56 -9.99 65.89
CA VAL A 11 3.53 -9.74 64.89
C VAL A 11 3.73 -8.33 64.36
N SER A 12 3.84 -8.16 63.04
CA SER A 12 3.78 -6.85 62.38
C SER A 12 2.75 -6.91 61.26
N SER A 13 1.63 -6.26 61.53
CA SER A 13 0.55 -5.93 60.61
C SER A 13 1.06 -5.07 59.46
N SER A 14 0.91 -5.53 58.21
CA SER A 14 1.14 -4.71 57.02
C SER A 14 -0.18 -4.48 56.30
N PHE A 15 -0.64 -3.24 56.35
CA PHE A 15 -1.74 -2.67 55.59
C PHE A 15 -1.53 -2.88 54.09
N TYR A 16 -2.41 -3.64 53.43
CA TYR A 16 -2.54 -3.57 51.97
C TYR A 16 -3.53 -2.45 51.62
N LEU A 17 -2.98 -1.33 51.15
CA LEU A 17 -3.74 -0.23 50.58
C LEU A 17 -4.30 -0.69 49.23
N LEU A 18 -5.57 -1.07 49.20
CA LEU A 18 -6.31 -1.39 47.97
C LEU A 18 -6.62 -0.06 47.25
N VAL A 19 -5.74 0.36 46.34
CA VAL A 19 -6.01 1.46 45.43
C VAL A 19 -7.00 0.97 44.38
N LEU A 20 -8.29 1.11 44.67
CA LEU A 20 -9.36 1.08 43.69
C LEU A 20 -9.18 2.28 42.75
N CYS A 21 -8.46 2.08 41.66
CA CYS A 21 -8.45 3.03 40.55
C CYS A 21 -9.80 2.90 39.83
N LEU A 22 -10.80 3.63 40.35
CA LEU A 22 -12.03 3.95 39.64
C LEU A 22 -11.63 4.78 38.40
N ILE A 23 -11.37 4.10 37.28
CA ILE A 23 -11.38 4.76 35.97
C ILE A 23 -12.83 5.13 35.70
N CYS A 24 -13.22 6.29 36.21
CA CYS A 24 -14.39 6.99 35.77
C CYS A 24 -14.21 7.20 34.26
N SER A 25 -14.96 6.47 33.45
CA SER A 25 -15.08 6.73 32.02
C SER A 25 -15.62 8.14 31.84
N ARG A 26 -14.73 9.13 31.73
CA ARG A 26 -15.08 10.41 31.13
C ARG A 26 -15.44 10.08 29.68
N LYS A 27 -16.74 9.92 29.43
CA LYS A 27 -17.33 10.23 28.13
C LYS A 27 -17.05 11.71 27.90
N GLY A 28 -15.84 11.99 27.42
CA GLY A 28 -15.52 13.25 26.77
C GLY A 28 -16.38 13.27 25.53
N ASN A 29 -17.52 13.97 25.63
CA ASN A 29 -18.28 14.39 24.48
C ASN A 29 -17.46 15.51 23.81
N ALA A 30 -16.34 15.12 23.20
CA ALA A 30 -15.62 15.96 22.27
C ALA A 30 -16.46 15.95 20.99
N THR A 31 -17.10 17.08 20.73
CA THR A 31 -17.67 17.40 19.43
C THR A 31 -16.55 17.32 18.39
N ALA A 32 -16.36 16.14 17.79
CA ALA A 32 -15.43 15.91 16.71
C ALA A 32 -16.07 16.44 15.43
N ALA A 33 -15.64 17.62 15.00
CA ALA A 33 -15.79 18.02 13.62
C ALA A 33 -14.89 17.10 12.76
N ASN A 34 -15.55 16.25 11.94
CA ASN A 34 -15.08 15.51 10.77
C ASN A 34 -14.02 14.38 10.89
N GLY A 35 -14.51 13.14 10.84
CA GLY A 35 -13.81 11.96 10.27
C GLY A 35 -12.77 11.27 11.17
N CYS A 36 -12.72 9.93 11.12
CA CYS A 36 -11.62 9.17 11.72
C CYS A 36 -10.39 9.20 10.79
N ASP A 37 -9.21 9.47 11.35
CA ASP A 37 -7.94 9.20 10.67
C ASP A 37 -7.71 7.68 10.57
N LEU A 38 -7.82 7.14 9.35
CA LEU A 38 -7.66 5.72 9.06
C LEU A 38 -6.19 5.29 8.95
N PHE A 39 -5.23 6.22 8.85
CA PHE A 39 -3.86 5.94 8.44
C PHE A 39 -2.85 6.04 9.58
N THR A 40 -3.24 6.60 10.74
CA THR A 40 -2.46 6.55 11.98
C THR A 40 -2.98 5.44 12.89
N GLY A 41 -2.12 4.49 13.22
CA GLY A 41 -2.54 3.23 13.83
C GLY A 41 -1.37 2.32 14.14
N ARG A 42 -1.70 1.06 14.42
CA ARG A 42 -0.73 -0.02 14.66
C ARG A 42 -1.20 -1.32 14.02
N TRP A 43 -0.26 -2.21 13.74
CA TRP A 43 -0.58 -3.58 13.37
C TRP A 43 -0.94 -4.41 14.60
N VAL A 44 -2.03 -5.16 14.50
CA VAL A 44 -2.53 -6.04 15.56
C VAL A 44 -2.64 -7.44 14.99
N PHE A 45 -2.13 -8.42 15.73
CA PHE A 45 -2.31 -9.82 15.39
C PHE A 45 -3.80 -10.19 15.46
N ASP A 46 -4.30 -10.84 14.42
CA ASP A 46 -5.68 -11.30 14.33
C ASP A 46 -5.72 -12.67 13.62
N PRO A 47 -6.07 -13.75 14.34
CA PRO A 47 -6.10 -15.09 13.76
C PRO A 47 -7.22 -15.28 12.73
N SER A 48 -8.16 -14.33 12.59
CA SER A 48 -9.18 -14.34 11.53
C SER A 48 -8.66 -13.83 10.17
N TYR A 49 -7.39 -13.41 10.11
CA TYR A 49 -6.69 -13.03 8.89
C TYR A 49 -5.80 -14.20 8.39
N PRO A 50 -5.51 -14.27 7.09
CA PRO A 50 -5.92 -13.34 6.02
C PRO A 50 -7.41 -13.49 5.65
N LEU A 51 -7.96 -12.48 4.96
CA LEU A 51 -9.36 -12.47 4.53
C LEU A 51 -9.71 -13.56 3.50
N TYR A 52 -8.70 -14.12 2.85
CA TYR A 52 -8.82 -15.17 1.85
C TYR A 52 -7.61 -16.11 1.88
N LYS A 53 -7.77 -17.32 1.35
CA LYS A 53 -6.66 -18.23 1.10
C LYS A 53 -6.05 -17.92 -0.26
N ALA A 54 -4.78 -17.52 -0.30
CA ALA A 54 -4.10 -17.18 -1.55
C ALA A 54 -4.14 -18.29 -2.61
N SER A 55 -4.15 -19.56 -2.18
CA SER A 55 -4.27 -20.72 -3.06
C SER A 55 -5.62 -20.81 -3.79
N ALA A 56 -6.65 -20.09 -3.33
CA ALA A 56 -7.96 -20.03 -4.00
C ALA A 56 -7.96 -19.07 -5.20
N CYS A 57 -6.90 -18.29 -5.43
CA CYS A 57 -6.82 -17.32 -6.50
C CYS A 57 -5.76 -17.74 -7.54
N PRO A 58 -6.15 -18.46 -8.60
CA PRO A 58 -5.20 -19.06 -9.55
C PRO A 58 -4.46 -18.01 -10.41
N PHE A 59 -4.95 -16.78 -10.45
CA PHE A 59 -4.43 -15.68 -11.28
C PHE A 59 -3.38 -14.80 -10.58
N ILE A 60 -3.07 -15.03 -9.29
CA ILE A 60 -1.96 -14.31 -8.63
C ILE A 60 -0.65 -14.64 -9.35
N GLN A 61 0.10 -13.61 -9.74
CA GLN A 61 1.36 -13.76 -10.46
C GLN A 61 2.46 -14.31 -9.55
N LYS A 62 3.49 -14.88 -10.17
CA LYS A 62 4.54 -15.61 -9.46
C LYS A 62 5.28 -14.70 -8.48
N GLU A 63 5.55 -13.44 -8.81
CA GLU A 63 6.20 -12.45 -7.93
C GLU A 63 5.53 -12.27 -6.58
N PHE A 64 4.20 -12.40 -6.50
CA PHE A 64 3.44 -12.16 -5.26
C PHE A 64 3.00 -13.45 -4.56
N SER A 65 3.13 -14.60 -5.23
CA SER A 65 2.65 -15.92 -4.76
C SER A 65 3.58 -16.62 -3.77
N CYS A 66 3.96 -15.94 -2.68
CA CYS A 66 5.01 -16.39 -1.76
C CYS A 66 4.82 -17.81 -1.20
N GLN A 67 3.59 -18.17 -0.79
CA GLN A 67 3.30 -19.51 -0.26
C GLN A 67 3.51 -20.58 -1.34
N LYS A 68 3.04 -20.34 -2.56
CA LYS A 68 3.25 -21.23 -3.71
C LYS A 68 4.72 -21.36 -4.08
N ASN A 69 5.51 -20.30 -3.82
CA ASN A 69 6.95 -20.28 -4.03
C ASN A 69 7.75 -20.87 -2.84
N GLY A 70 7.08 -21.44 -1.84
CA GLY A 70 7.73 -22.19 -0.75
C GLY A 70 7.94 -21.42 0.54
N ARG A 71 7.35 -20.22 0.70
CA ARG A 71 7.36 -19.50 1.99
C ARG A 71 6.49 -20.25 3.01
N GLN A 72 7.11 -20.78 4.05
CA GLN A 72 6.44 -21.62 5.06
C GLN A 72 5.86 -20.80 6.24
N ASP A 73 6.46 -19.66 6.59
CA ASP A 73 5.92 -18.84 7.67
C ASP A 73 4.65 -18.13 7.22
N LEU A 74 3.57 -18.26 8.00
CA LEU A 74 2.27 -17.64 7.69
C LEU A 74 1.93 -16.46 8.60
N LEU A 75 2.74 -16.20 9.62
CA LEU A 75 2.48 -15.18 10.63
C LEU A 75 2.26 -13.78 10.02
N TYR A 76 3.00 -13.44 8.95
CA TYR A 76 2.84 -12.16 8.24
C TYR A 76 1.43 -11.95 7.66
N THR A 77 0.67 -13.01 7.40
CA THR A 77 -0.69 -12.92 6.86
C THR A 77 -1.74 -12.64 7.93
N GLN A 78 -1.40 -12.76 9.21
CA GLN A 78 -2.32 -12.73 10.35
C GLN A 78 -2.30 -11.39 11.09
N TYR A 79 -1.95 -10.30 10.39
CA TYR A 79 -1.96 -8.96 10.95
C TYR A 79 -2.99 -8.09 10.24
N ARG A 80 -3.79 -7.39 11.04
CA ARG A 80 -4.70 -6.35 10.57
C ARG A 80 -4.27 -4.98 11.04
N TRP A 81 -4.61 -3.96 10.28
CA TRP A 81 -4.40 -2.57 10.68
C TRP A 81 -5.50 -2.11 11.64
N GLN A 82 -5.10 -1.45 12.73
CA GLN A 82 -6.00 -0.84 13.70
C GLN A 82 -5.68 0.66 13.80
N PRO A 83 -6.53 1.53 13.21
CA PRO A 83 -6.45 2.96 13.44
C PRO A 83 -6.58 3.29 14.93
N LEU A 84 -5.95 4.39 15.38
CA LEU A 84 -5.98 4.80 16.79
C LEU A 84 -7.36 5.34 17.20
N GLY A 85 -8.04 6.05 16.30
CA GLY A 85 -9.28 6.78 16.60
C GLY A 85 -10.57 6.04 16.29
N CYS A 86 -10.50 4.88 15.61
CA CYS A 86 -11.69 4.12 15.22
C CYS A 86 -11.35 2.67 14.83
N THR A 87 -12.40 1.91 14.54
CA THR A 87 -12.31 0.54 14.01
C THR A 87 -12.69 0.53 12.54
N LEU A 88 -11.91 -0.17 11.72
CA LEU A 88 -12.24 -0.37 10.31
C LEU A 88 -13.45 -1.30 10.16
N THR A 89 -14.31 -0.98 9.21
CA THR A 89 -15.31 -1.93 8.72
C THR A 89 -14.59 -3.07 8.01
N ARG A 90 -14.90 -4.31 8.40
CA ARG A 90 -14.36 -5.50 7.74
C ARG A 90 -14.78 -5.53 6.27
N PHE A 91 -13.85 -5.89 5.39
CA PHE A 91 -14.12 -5.96 3.96
C PHE A 91 -15.25 -6.94 3.65
N ASN A 92 -16.18 -6.52 2.80
CA ASN A 92 -17.23 -7.37 2.23
C ASN A 92 -17.23 -7.19 0.71
N GLY A 93 -16.73 -8.20 0.00
CA GLY A 93 -16.57 -8.17 -1.46
C GLY A 93 -17.90 -8.14 -2.21
N LEU A 94 -18.94 -8.84 -1.72
CA LEU A 94 -20.28 -8.78 -2.30
C LEU A 94 -20.84 -7.35 -2.24
N LYS A 95 -20.75 -6.69 -1.08
CA LYS A 95 -21.21 -5.31 -0.90
C LYS A 95 -20.43 -4.34 -1.80
N LEU A 96 -19.13 -4.57 -2.01
CA LEU A 96 -18.34 -3.76 -2.92
C LEU A 96 -18.79 -3.96 -4.37
N LEU A 97 -18.99 -5.21 -4.82
CA LEU A 97 -19.47 -5.51 -6.17
C LEU A 97 -20.85 -4.91 -6.43
N GLU A 98 -21.79 -5.02 -5.48
CA GLU A 98 -23.11 -4.39 -5.62
C GLU A 98 -23.04 -2.87 -5.70
N LYS A 99 -22.19 -2.23 -4.90
CA LYS A 99 -21.98 -0.77 -4.97
C LYS A 99 -21.41 -0.31 -6.31
N PHE A 100 -20.63 -1.17 -6.96
CA PHE A 100 -19.99 -0.93 -8.25
C PHE A 100 -20.67 -1.65 -9.42
N ARG A 101 -21.90 -2.15 -9.25
CA ARG A 101 -22.63 -2.84 -10.32
C ARG A 101 -22.70 -1.96 -11.58
N GLY A 102 -22.27 -2.51 -12.71
CA GLY A 102 -22.17 -1.79 -14.00
C GLY A 102 -21.08 -0.72 -14.08
N LYS A 103 -20.14 -0.68 -13.12
CA LYS A 103 -19.09 0.35 -13.00
C LYS A 103 -17.67 -0.21 -13.17
N SER A 104 -16.74 0.70 -13.28
CA SER A 104 -15.33 0.43 -13.54
C SER A 104 -14.40 1.03 -12.47
N ILE A 105 -13.41 0.24 -12.06
CA ILE A 105 -12.33 0.61 -11.16
C ILE A 105 -11.02 0.42 -11.93
N ILE A 106 -10.12 1.39 -11.91
CA ILE A 106 -8.80 1.27 -12.55
C ILE A 106 -7.66 1.62 -11.59
N PHE A 107 -6.66 0.77 -11.55
CA PHE A 107 -5.36 1.04 -10.95
C PHE A 107 -4.40 1.51 -12.06
N VAL A 108 -3.77 2.66 -11.89
CA VAL A 108 -2.87 3.25 -12.89
C VAL A 108 -1.53 3.52 -12.24
N GLY A 109 -0.48 2.84 -12.71
CA GLY A 109 0.83 3.09 -12.14
C GLY A 109 1.89 2.05 -12.39
N ASP A 110 2.78 1.90 -11.41
CA ASP A 110 3.89 0.97 -11.43
C ASP A 110 3.48 -0.45 -10.98
N SER A 111 4.47 -1.30 -10.74
CA SER A 111 4.23 -2.70 -10.35
C SER A 111 3.50 -2.85 -9.01
N LEU A 112 3.39 -1.81 -8.19
CA LEU A 112 2.62 -1.85 -6.94
C LEU A 112 1.14 -1.61 -7.19
N SER A 113 0.76 -0.87 -8.24
CA SER A 113 -0.62 -0.85 -8.73
C SER A 113 -1.08 -2.25 -9.17
N LEU A 114 -0.22 -2.98 -9.88
CA LEU A 114 -0.48 -4.39 -10.22
C LEU A 114 -0.61 -5.26 -8.96
N ASN A 115 0.26 -5.05 -7.97
CA ASN A 115 0.23 -5.79 -6.71
C ASN A 115 -1.08 -5.56 -5.93
N GLN A 116 -1.56 -4.31 -5.83
CA GLN A 116 -2.83 -3.97 -5.17
C GLN A 116 -4.05 -4.45 -5.98
N TRP A 117 -4.00 -4.36 -7.31
CA TRP A 117 -5.04 -4.88 -8.19
C TRP A 117 -5.21 -6.41 -8.07
N GLN A 118 -4.10 -7.16 -8.00
CA GLN A 118 -4.16 -8.62 -7.79
C GLN A 118 -4.71 -8.99 -6.41
N SER A 119 -4.42 -8.18 -5.38
CA SER A 119 -5.05 -8.31 -4.07
C SER A 119 -6.57 -8.10 -4.18
N LEU A 120 -7.03 -6.99 -4.76
CA LEU A 120 -8.47 -6.68 -4.82
C LEU A 120 -9.24 -7.73 -5.63
N THR A 121 -8.74 -8.11 -6.81
CA THR A 121 -9.39 -9.13 -7.64
C THR A 121 -9.47 -10.48 -6.93
N CYS A 122 -8.45 -10.85 -6.14
CA CYS A 122 -8.49 -12.07 -5.34
C CYS A 122 -9.47 -11.97 -4.14
N MET A 123 -9.49 -10.84 -3.43
CA MET A 123 -10.45 -10.60 -2.35
C MET A 123 -11.90 -10.67 -2.85
N LEU A 124 -12.16 -10.12 -4.04
CA LEU A 124 -13.47 -10.17 -4.70
C LEU A 124 -13.82 -11.59 -5.16
N HIS A 125 -12.91 -12.27 -5.86
CA HIS A 125 -13.11 -13.64 -6.32
C HIS A 125 -13.41 -14.60 -5.15
N TYR A 126 -12.69 -14.46 -4.05
CA TYR A 126 -12.92 -15.28 -2.85
C TYR A 126 -14.27 -14.98 -2.18
N ALA A 127 -14.74 -13.73 -2.24
CA ALA A 127 -16.04 -13.35 -1.66
C ALA A 127 -17.24 -13.86 -2.46
N VAL A 128 -17.08 -14.06 -3.78
CA VAL A 128 -18.13 -14.56 -4.69
C VAL A 128 -17.59 -15.68 -5.59
N PRO A 129 -17.23 -16.85 -5.03
CA PRO A 129 -16.47 -17.88 -5.75
C PRO A 129 -17.22 -18.52 -6.94
N SER A 130 -18.56 -18.43 -6.96
CA SER A 130 -19.39 -18.92 -8.07
C SER A 130 -19.55 -17.91 -9.20
N ALA A 131 -19.13 -16.65 -8.98
CA ALA A 131 -19.35 -15.60 -9.96
C ALA A 131 -18.46 -15.81 -11.19
N GLN A 132 -19.06 -15.69 -12.37
CA GLN A 132 -18.30 -15.81 -13.61
C GLN A 132 -17.42 -14.59 -13.81
N PHE A 133 -16.18 -14.80 -14.26
CA PHE A 133 -15.26 -13.72 -14.57
C PHE A 133 -14.52 -13.93 -15.88
N ASN A 134 -14.11 -12.82 -16.48
CA ASN A 134 -13.24 -12.81 -17.66
C ASN A 134 -11.99 -11.96 -17.39
N ILE A 135 -10.85 -12.39 -17.94
CA ILE A 135 -9.60 -11.62 -17.90
C ILE A 135 -9.18 -11.36 -19.34
N SER A 136 -9.10 -10.09 -19.71
CA SER A 136 -8.67 -9.66 -21.04
C SER A 136 -7.56 -8.62 -20.94
N ARG A 137 -6.76 -8.51 -22.00
CA ARG A 137 -5.71 -7.50 -22.11
C ARG A 137 -5.79 -6.81 -23.45
N VAL A 138 -5.81 -5.48 -23.43
CA VAL A 138 -5.77 -4.62 -24.62
C VAL A 138 -4.67 -3.60 -24.41
N GLY A 139 -3.58 -3.72 -25.18
CA GLY A 139 -2.38 -2.90 -24.98
C GLY A 139 -1.78 -3.13 -23.59
N ASP A 140 -1.62 -2.06 -22.83
CA ASP A 140 -1.10 -2.08 -21.46
C ASP A 140 -2.17 -2.21 -20.37
N VAL A 141 -3.44 -2.22 -20.75
CA VAL A 141 -4.56 -2.37 -19.83
C VAL A 141 -4.98 -3.84 -19.72
N THR A 142 -5.03 -4.34 -18.50
CA THR A 142 -5.62 -5.64 -18.17
C THR A 142 -6.92 -5.43 -17.40
N THR A 143 -7.99 -6.08 -17.85
CA THR A 143 -9.33 -5.98 -17.28
C THR A 143 -9.75 -7.31 -16.69
N PHE A 144 -10.08 -7.31 -15.39
CA PHE A 144 -10.77 -8.41 -14.71
C PHE A 144 -12.24 -8.03 -14.55
N GLU A 145 -13.13 -8.72 -15.24
CA GLU A 145 -14.56 -8.41 -15.24
C GLU A 145 -15.34 -9.48 -14.49
N PHE A 146 -16.11 -9.08 -13.49
CA PHE A 146 -17.09 -9.94 -12.81
C PHE A 146 -18.42 -9.84 -13.55
N LEU A 147 -18.73 -10.84 -14.37
CA LEU A 147 -19.82 -10.79 -15.36
C LEU A 147 -21.19 -10.62 -14.69
N ASP A 148 -21.45 -11.32 -13.59
CA ASP A 148 -22.74 -11.28 -12.87
C ASP A 148 -23.04 -9.90 -12.23
N TYR A 149 -22.01 -9.07 -12.10
CA TYR A 149 -22.08 -7.73 -11.52
C TYR A 149 -21.81 -6.62 -12.53
N GLU A 150 -21.36 -6.98 -13.74
CA GLU A 150 -20.89 -6.03 -14.75
C GLU A 150 -19.83 -5.06 -14.18
N VAL A 151 -19.01 -5.55 -13.23
CA VAL A 151 -17.95 -4.77 -12.58
C VAL A 151 -16.62 -5.04 -13.28
N LYS A 152 -15.96 -3.99 -13.74
CA LYS A 152 -14.62 -4.08 -14.33
C LYS A 152 -13.56 -3.57 -13.35
N VAL A 153 -12.63 -4.43 -12.96
CA VAL A 153 -11.45 -4.07 -12.17
C VAL A 153 -10.24 -4.13 -13.08
N MET A 154 -9.69 -2.97 -13.42
CA MET A 154 -8.68 -2.79 -14.45
C MET A 154 -7.34 -2.37 -13.84
N VAL A 155 -6.25 -2.67 -14.55
CA VAL A 155 -4.92 -2.13 -14.26
C VAL A 155 -4.28 -1.65 -15.55
N ASP A 156 -3.76 -0.43 -15.53
CA ASP A 156 -2.98 0.21 -16.60
C ASP A 156 -1.54 0.44 -16.12
N ARG A 157 -0.58 -0.10 -16.88
CA ARG A 157 0.84 -0.02 -16.53
C ARG A 157 1.46 1.29 -17.00
N SER A 158 1.06 2.40 -16.39
CA SER A 158 1.69 3.71 -16.58
C SER A 158 2.71 4.00 -15.48
N VAL A 159 3.89 3.36 -15.59
CA VAL A 159 4.92 3.32 -14.52
C VAL A 159 5.27 4.70 -13.96
N TYR A 160 5.38 5.71 -14.81
CA TYR A 160 5.76 7.07 -14.45
C TYR A 160 4.58 8.05 -14.48
N LEU A 161 3.37 7.58 -14.82
CA LEU A 161 2.17 8.35 -15.19
C LEU A 161 2.32 9.21 -16.46
N VAL A 162 3.51 9.76 -16.68
CA VAL A 162 3.94 10.46 -17.88
C VAL A 162 4.60 9.52 -18.90
N ASP A 163 4.73 9.99 -20.13
CA ASP A 163 5.08 9.15 -21.26
C ASP A 163 6.58 8.78 -21.30
N VAL A 164 6.86 7.52 -21.66
CA VAL A 164 8.17 7.08 -22.15
C VAL A 164 8.02 6.74 -23.62
N VAL A 165 8.65 7.52 -24.49
CA VAL A 165 8.48 7.44 -25.95
C VAL A 165 9.79 6.99 -26.61
N MET A 166 9.70 6.09 -27.58
CA MET A 166 10.84 5.75 -28.43
C MET A 166 11.03 6.84 -29.49
N GLU A 167 12.11 7.61 -29.36
CA GLU A 167 12.53 8.64 -30.31
C GLU A 167 13.77 8.18 -31.10
N LYS A 168 14.16 8.92 -32.13
CA LYS A 168 15.37 8.61 -32.94
C LYS A 168 16.65 8.51 -32.10
N ILE A 169 16.71 9.22 -30.98
CA ILE A 169 17.86 9.24 -30.07
C ILE A 169 17.83 8.12 -29.03
N GLY A 170 16.74 7.37 -28.93
CA GLY A 170 16.49 6.35 -27.89
C GLY A 170 15.18 6.59 -27.15
N ARG A 171 15.00 5.90 -26.01
CA ARG A 171 13.82 6.04 -25.16
C ARG A 171 13.91 7.34 -24.36
N VAL A 172 12.89 8.18 -24.43
CA VAL A 172 12.83 9.47 -23.75
C VAL A 172 11.68 9.48 -22.76
N LEU A 173 11.98 9.72 -21.48
CA LEU A 173 10.96 10.00 -20.46
C LEU A 173 10.57 11.48 -20.58
N LYS A 174 9.35 11.75 -21.05
CA LYS A 174 8.83 13.11 -21.26
C LYS A 174 8.01 13.52 -20.04
N LEU A 175 8.56 14.39 -19.19
CA LEU A 175 7.95 14.71 -17.90
C LEU A 175 6.70 15.58 -17.99
N ASP A 176 6.46 16.22 -19.13
CA ASP A 176 5.37 17.16 -19.41
C ASP A 176 4.35 16.62 -20.43
N SER A 177 4.34 15.30 -20.68
CA SER A 177 3.43 14.64 -21.62
C SER A 177 2.68 13.47 -20.99
N ILE A 178 1.37 13.40 -21.24
CA ILE A 178 0.49 12.29 -20.86
C ILE A 178 -0.45 11.95 -22.03
N GLN A 179 -0.03 11.02 -22.88
CA GLN A 179 -0.86 10.50 -23.97
C GLN A 179 -1.77 9.36 -23.50
N GLY A 180 -1.29 8.52 -22.58
CA GLY A 180 -2.03 7.38 -22.03
C GLY A 180 -3.33 7.75 -21.30
N GLY A 181 -3.45 9.00 -20.84
CA GLY A 181 -4.59 9.48 -20.05
C GLY A 181 -5.96 9.32 -20.72
N LYS A 182 -6.03 9.15 -22.05
CA LYS A 182 -7.29 8.92 -22.77
C LYS A 182 -8.08 7.73 -22.20
N LEU A 183 -7.38 6.68 -21.74
CA LEU A 183 -7.99 5.45 -21.21
C LEU A 183 -8.57 5.61 -19.81
N TRP A 184 -8.21 6.69 -19.10
CA TRP A 184 -8.64 6.94 -17.72
C TRP A 184 -9.96 7.71 -17.67
N LYS A 185 -10.37 8.33 -18.78
CA LYS A 185 -11.60 9.11 -18.85
C LYS A 185 -12.83 8.21 -18.75
N GLY A 186 -13.82 8.65 -17.98
CA GLY A 186 -15.09 7.94 -17.83
C GLY A 186 -15.06 6.74 -16.86
N VAL A 187 -13.92 6.47 -16.21
CA VAL A 187 -13.83 5.43 -15.19
C VAL A 187 -14.42 5.92 -13.86
N ASP A 188 -15.19 5.08 -13.18
CA ASP A 188 -15.92 5.45 -11.95
C ASP A 188 -15.02 5.58 -10.72
N MET A 189 -13.89 4.88 -10.70
CA MET A 189 -12.90 4.98 -9.64
C MET A 189 -11.48 4.79 -10.16
N LEU A 190 -10.63 5.79 -9.92
CA LEU A 190 -9.23 5.79 -10.34
C LEU A 190 -8.30 5.80 -9.13
N ILE A 191 -7.35 4.86 -9.12
CA ILE A 191 -6.33 4.73 -8.10
C ILE A 191 -4.97 4.85 -8.78
N PHE A 192 -4.32 6.00 -8.61
CA PHE A 192 -3.01 6.27 -9.20
C PHE A 192 -1.88 5.90 -8.23
N ASN A 193 -0.75 5.40 -8.74
CA ASN A 193 0.49 5.32 -7.99
C ASN A 193 1.70 5.53 -8.92
N THR A 194 2.80 6.06 -8.38
CA THR A 194 4.11 5.97 -9.04
C THR A 194 5.22 6.30 -8.05
N TRP A 195 6.19 5.39 -7.87
CA TRP A 195 7.40 5.65 -7.07
C TRP A 195 8.55 4.70 -7.35
N HIS A 196 8.30 3.38 -7.39
CA HIS A 196 9.35 2.37 -7.25
C HIS A 196 10.37 2.35 -8.41
N TRP A 197 10.02 2.97 -9.54
CA TRP A 197 10.86 3.02 -10.72
C TRP A 197 11.65 4.33 -10.89
N TRP A 198 11.36 5.36 -10.09
CA TRP A 198 12.00 6.67 -10.21
C TRP A 198 13.48 6.62 -9.87
N ASN A 199 13.89 5.83 -8.88
CA ASN A 199 15.29 5.77 -8.46
C ASN A 199 16.16 4.78 -9.27
N ARG A 200 15.63 4.14 -10.32
CA ARG A 200 16.42 3.23 -11.17
C ARG A 200 17.49 4.00 -11.94
N ARG A 201 18.69 3.43 -11.99
CA ARG A 201 19.87 3.96 -12.69
C ARG A 201 20.64 2.84 -13.36
N GLY A 202 21.51 3.22 -14.29
CA GLY A 202 22.38 2.28 -15.02
C GLY A 202 21.58 1.30 -15.89
N PRO A 203 21.98 0.02 -15.99
CA PRO A 203 21.36 -0.96 -16.88
C PRO A 203 19.86 -1.21 -16.63
N THR A 204 19.37 -0.89 -15.43
CA THR A 204 17.95 -1.08 -15.06
C THR A 204 17.06 0.11 -15.36
N GLN A 205 17.64 1.21 -15.85
CA GLN A 205 16.89 2.41 -16.22
C GLN A 205 16.09 2.17 -17.51
N PRO A 206 14.76 2.37 -17.49
CA PRO A 206 13.91 2.01 -18.63
C PRO A 206 13.89 3.06 -19.74
N TRP A 207 14.63 4.15 -19.58
CA TRP A 207 14.73 5.24 -20.54
C TRP A 207 16.19 5.72 -20.65
N ASP A 208 16.53 6.35 -21.78
CA ASP A 208 17.90 6.73 -22.15
C ASP A 208 18.16 8.23 -21.97
N TYR A 209 17.09 9.05 -22.04
CA TYR A 209 17.09 10.51 -21.84
C TYR A 209 15.82 10.96 -21.09
N ILE A 210 15.87 12.17 -20.52
CA ILE A 210 14.70 12.86 -19.95
C ILE A 210 14.47 14.16 -20.71
N GLU A 211 13.20 14.45 -21.01
CA GLU A 211 12.76 15.68 -21.66
C GLU A 211 11.77 16.44 -20.76
N VAL A 212 11.93 17.77 -20.69
CA VAL A 212 10.96 18.69 -20.11
C VAL A 212 11.07 20.05 -20.81
N GLY A 213 9.95 20.64 -21.19
CA GLY A 213 9.90 21.94 -21.89
C GLY A 213 10.64 21.93 -23.22
N GLY A 214 10.67 20.79 -23.91
CA GLY A 214 11.43 20.58 -25.15
C GLY A 214 12.95 20.49 -24.97
N VAL A 215 13.46 20.53 -23.73
CA VAL A 215 14.90 20.39 -23.44
C VAL A 215 15.20 18.94 -23.08
N ILE A 216 16.06 18.30 -23.87
CA ILE A 216 16.49 16.92 -23.67
C ILE A 216 17.81 16.88 -22.87
N LYS A 217 17.85 16.06 -21.83
CA LYS A 217 19.04 15.81 -21.00
C LYS A 217 19.30 14.33 -20.89
N LYS A 218 20.56 13.95 -20.65
CA LYS A 218 20.91 12.54 -20.41
C LYS A 218 20.28 12.01 -19.13
N ASP A 219 20.26 12.84 -18.10
CA ASP A 219 19.71 12.51 -16.79
C ASP A 219 19.36 13.81 -16.02
N MET A 220 18.65 13.69 -14.91
CA MET A 220 18.37 14.77 -13.96
C MET A 220 18.14 14.23 -12.53
N ASP A 221 18.00 15.14 -11.57
CA ASP A 221 17.65 14.76 -10.21
C ASP A 221 16.29 14.01 -10.15
N ARG A 222 16.23 12.91 -9.39
CA ARG A 222 15.05 12.03 -9.36
C ARG A 222 13.87 12.63 -8.63
N MET A 223 14.14 13.39 -7.57
CA MET A 223 13.08 14.04 -6.81
C MET A 223 12.49 15.19 -7.62
N GLN A 224 13.32 15.96 -8.32
CA GLN A 224 12.87 16.99 -9.25
C GLN A 224 12.09 16.38 -10.42
N ALA A 225 12.56 15.30 -11.03
CA ALA A 225 11.86 14.64 -12.13
C ALA A 225 10.49 14.13 -11.70
N PHE A 226 10.43 13.49 -10.52
CA PHE A 226 9.20 13.00 -9.92
C PHE A 226 8.22 14.14 -9.63
N GLU A 227 8.68 15.24 -9.03
CA GLU A 227 7.83 16.40 -8.77
C GLU A 227 7.27 17.00 -10.07
N ILE A 228 8.07 17.16 -11.12
CA ILE A 228 7.61 17.71 -12.41
C ILE A 228 6.54 16.80 -13.01
N ALA A 229 6.80 15.50 -13.13
CA ALA A 229 5.84 14.56 -13.70
C ALA A 229 4.54 14.48 -12.90
N LEU A 230 4.64 14.53 -11.57
CA LEU A 230 3.46 14.50 -10.72
C LEU A 230 2.63 15.80 -10.86
N ASN A 231 3.27 16.96 -11.05
CA ASN A 231 2.55 18.20 -11.39
C ASN A 231 1.89 18.11 -12.78
N THR A 232 2.53 17.49 -13.77
CA THR A 232 1.91 17.23 -15.09
C THR A 232 0.67 16.34 -14.95
N TRP A 233 0.77 15.25 -14.19
CA TRP A 233 -0.37 14.38 -13.86
C TRP A 233 -1.49 15.15 -13.14
N ALA A 234 -1.15 15.94 -12.14
CA ALA A 234 -2.11 16.76 -11.40
C ALA A 234 -2.86 17.73 -12.33
N GLY A 235 -2.15 18.42 -13.22
CA GLY A 235 -2.74 19.29 -14.24
C GLY A 235 -3.64 18.53 -15.21
N TRP A 236 -3.25 17.31 -15.60
CA TRP A 236 -4.08 16.46 -16.43
C TRP A 236 -5.38 16.06 -15.72
N VAL A 237 -5.33 15.64 -14.46
CA VAL A 237 -6.52 15.30 -13.66
C VAL A 237 -7.44 16.52 -13.53
N ASP A 238 -6.88 17.68 -13.18
CA ASP A 238 -7.59 18.95 -13.07
C ASP A 238 -8.33 19.32 -14.36
N ALA A 239 -7.75 19.01 -15.53
CA ALA A 239 -8.37 19.31 -16.81
C ALA A 239 -9.37 18.24 -17.29
N ASN A 240 -9.22 16.97 -16.89
CA ASN A 240 -9.89 15.86 -17.58
C ASN A 240 -10.88 15.04 -16.75
N ILE A 241 -10.80 15.05 -15.41
CA ILE A 241 -11.64 14.19 -14.58
C ILE A 241 -12.70 15.00 -13.84
N ASP A 242 -13.94 14.52 -13.79
CA ASP A 242 -15.02 15.12 -13.02
C ASP A 242 -15.18 14.39 -11.68
N PRO A 243 -14.82 15.01 -10.54
CA PRO A 243 -14.87 14.35 -9.22
C PRO A 243 -16.31 14.10 -8.74
N SER A 244 -17.32 14.67 -9.41
CA SER A 244 -18.73 14.32 -9.14
C SER A 244 -19.14 12.98 -9.76
N LYS A 245 -18.38 12.49 -10.74
CA LYS A 245 -18.64 11.24 -11.46
C LYS A 245 -17.64 10.14 -11.12
N SER A 246 -16.42 10.52 -10.80
CA SER A 246 -15.31 9.60 -10.56
C SER A 246 -14.73 9.78 -9.17
N LEU A 247 -14.54 8.68 -8.44
CA LEU A 247 -13.76 8.66 -7.21
C LEU A 247 -12.26 8.68 -7.55
N LEU A 248 -11.53 9.61 -6.95
CA LEU A 248 -10.11 9.82 -7.23
C LEU A 248 -9.23 9.53 -6.03
N PHE A 249 -8.28 8.61 -6.21
CA PHE A 249 -7.30 8.24 -5.21
C PHE A 249 -5.87 8.33 -5.75
N PHE A 250 -4.95 8.72 -4.87
CA PHE A 250 -3.53 8.50 -5.07
C PHE A 250 -3.05 7.55 -3.98
N GLN A 251 -2.56 6.38 -4.37
CA GLN A 251 -1.91 5.44 -3.46
C GLN A 251 -0.60 6.05 -2.98
N GLY A 252 -0.43 6.16 -1.67
CA GLY A 252 0.80 6.64 -1.05
C GLY A 252 2.03 5.81 -1.43
N ILE A 253 3.18 6.32 -1.05
CA ILE A 253 4.47 5.71 -1.35
C ILE A 253 4.55 4.33 -0.68
N SER A 254 4.61 3.26 -1.48
CA SER A 254 4.95 1.94 -0.98
C SER A 254 6.46 1.91 -0.64
N PRO A 255 6.85 1.49 0.56
CA PRO A 255 8.25 1.46 0.96
C PRO A 255 8.96 0.19 0.48
N SER A 256 10.29 0.20 0.63
CA SER A 256 11.14 -0.97 0.44
C SER A 256 11.99 -1.24 1.67
N HIS A 257 12.31 -2.49 1.96
CA HIS A 257 13.06 -2.91 3.16
C HIS A 257 14.42 -3.55 2.80
N TYR A 258 15.32 -2.78 2.20
CA TYR A 258 16.68 -3.20 1.83
C TYR A 258 17.77 -2.84 2.83
N ASN A 259 17.45 -2.16 3.94
CA ASN A 259 18.45 -1.77 4.94
C ASN A 259 17.88 -1.85 6.35
N GLY A 260 18.35 -2.82 7.13
CA GLY A 260 17.86 -3.07 8.48
C GLY A 260 18.15 -2.00 9.51
N THR A 261 19.13 -1.13 9.25
CA THR A 261 19.39 0.01 10.14
C THR A 261 18.19 0.96 10.23
N LEU A 262 17.38 1.03 9.16
CA LEU A 262 16.19 1.90 9.10
C LEU A 262 15.05 1.41 10.01
N TRP A 263 15.07 0.15 10.44
CA TRP A 263 14.10 -0.41 11.38
C TRP A 263 14.70 -0.90 12.69
N GLY A 264 15.92 -0.45 13.02
CA GLY A 264 16.58 -0.76 14.29
C GLY A 264 17.25 -2.13 14.35
N GLU A 265 17.42 -2.84 13.23
CA GLU A 265 18.12 -4.12 13.15
C GLU A 265 19.36 -4.02 12.25
N PRO A 266 20.48 -3.42 12.70
CA PRO A 266 21.64 -3.15 11.84
C PRO A 266 22.32 -4.39 11.26
N LYS A 267 22.07 -5.58 11.84
CA LYS A 267 22.57 -6.86 11.32
C LYS A 267 21.74 -7.40 10.15
N ALA A 268 20.50 -6.93 9.98
CA ALA A 268 19.63 -7.36 8.89
C ALA A 268 20.02 -6.62 7.60
N LYS A 269 20.51 -7.38 6.60
CA LYS A 269 20.96 -6.82 5.32
C LYS A 269 19.80 -6.41 4.41
N ASN A 270 18.61 -6.99 4.61
CA ASN A 270 17.39 -6.74 3.85
C ASN A 270 16.21 -7.43 4.58
N CYS A 271 15.07 -7.57 3.91
CA CYS A 271 13.85 -8.19 4.43
C CYS A 271 13.90 -9.72 4.61
N VAL A 272 15.00 -10.40 4.28
CA VAL A 272 15.11 -11.87 4.45
C VAL A 272 14.98 -12.28 5.92
N GLY A 273 14.21 -13.34 6.15
CA GLY A 273 14.01 -13.92 7.49
C GLY A 273 13.11 -13.10 8.42
N GLN A 274 12.57 -11.97 7.96
CA GLN A 274 11.65 -11.14 8.73
C GLN A 274 10.25 -11.77 8.74
N LYS A 275 9.73 -12.05 9.93
CA LYS A 275 8.45 -12.79 10.11
C LYS A 275 7.38 -12.02 10.89
N GLN A 276 7.74 -10.87 11.43
CA GLN A 276 6.86 -10.03 12.24
C GLN A 276 7.03 -8.56 11.85
N PRO A 277 5.94 -7.77 11.94
CA PRO A 277 6.00 -6.34 11.74
C PRO A 277 6.80 -5.66 12.85
N LEU A 278 7.14 -4.39 12.62
CA LEU A 278 7.51 -3.50 13.71
C LEU A 278 6.28 -3.20 14.55
N LEU A 279 6.42 -3.35 15.87
CA LEU A 279 5.37 -3.00 16.81
C LEU A 279 5.37 -1.49 17.06
N GLY A 280 4.17 -0.92 17.24
CA GLY A 280 4.00 0.51 17.54
C GLY A 280 3.43 1.31 16.37
N THR A 281 3.65 2.62 16.41
CA THR A 281 3.05 3.62 15.52
C THR A 281 4.09 4.48 14.78
N THR A 282 5.37 4.16 14.91
CA THR A 282 6.48 4.97 14.39
C THR A 282 7.51 4.11 13.69
N TYR A 283 8.07 4.62 12.59
CA TYR A 283 9.18 3.97 11.88
C TYR A 283 10.50 4.71 12.18
N PRO A 284 11.54 4.05 12.73
CA PRO A 284 12.78 4.70 13.15
C PRO A 284 13.53 5.45 12.03
N GLY A 285 13.52 4.91 10.81
CA GLY A 285 14.23 5.47 9.66
C GLY A 285 13.57 6.69 9.01
N GLY A 286 12.45 7.17 9.55
CA GLY A 286 11.68 8.27 8.98
C GLY A 286 10.91 7.90 7.71
N LEU A 287 10.20 8.88 7.15
CA LEU A 287 9.43 8.72 5.92
C LEU A 287 10.32 8.95 4.68
N PRO A 288 10.06 8.26 3.56
CA PRO A 288 10.71 8.56 2.29
C PRO A 288 10.45 10.01 1.86
N PRO A 289 11.45 10.75 1.33
CA PRO A 289 11.27 12.13 0.86
C PRO A 289 10.17 12.30 -0.21
N ALA A 290 9.85 11.23 -0.94
CA ALA A 290 8.76 11.22 -1.91
C ALA A 290 7.38 11.46 -1.31
N VAL A 291 7.19 11.16 -0.03
CA VAL A 291 5.93 11.47 0.67
C VAL A 291 5.66 12.97 0.65
N ASP A 292 6.69 13.79 0.87
CA ASP A 292 6.55 15.24 0.90
C ASP A 292 6.21 15.78 -0.50
N VAL A 293 6.82 15.23 -1.55
CA VAL A 293 6.49 15.61 -2.94
C VAL A 293 5.04 15.27 -3.28
N VAL A 294 4.57 14.06 -2.93
CA VAL A 294 3.17 13.67 -3.15
C VAL A 294 2.23 14.62 -2.41
N LYS A 295 2.44 14.82 -1.11
CA LYS A 295 1.57 15.71 -0.30
C LYS A 295 1.58 17.15 -0.82
N LYS A 296 2.74 17.66 -1.22
CA LYS A 296 2.90 18.99 -1.81
C LYS A 296 2.11 19.13 -3.11
N VAL A 297 2.21 18.17 -4.04
CA VAL A 297 1.47 18.24 -5.32
C VAL A 297 -0.03 18.12 -5.10
N LEU A 298 -0.48 17.14 -4.30
CA LEU A 298 -1.90 16.94 -4.02
C LEU A 298 -2.54 18.17 -3.36
N SER A 299 -1.82 18.86 -2.48
CA SER A 299 -2.32 20.07 -1.80
C SER A 299 -2.60 21.25 -2.74
N LYS A 300 -2.06 21.23 -3.97
CA LYS A 300 -2.19 22.30 -4.96
C LYS A 300 -3.22 21.98 -6.06
N MET A 301 -3.78 20.78 -6.07
CA MET A 301 -4.75 20.37 -7.08
C MET A 301 -6.07 21.12 -6.92
N LYS A 302 -6.68 21.52 -8.04
CA LYS A 302 -8.01 22.15 -8.03
C LYS A 302 -9.11 21.13 -7.74
N LYS A 303 -8.93 19.89 -8.22
CA LYS A 303 -9.84 18.77 -7.99
C LYS A 303 -9.25 17.87 -6.91
N PRO A 304 -9.83 17.81 -5.70
CA PRO A 304 -9.26 17.05 -4.60
C PRO A 304 -9.14 15.56 -4.94
N VAL A 305 -7.94 15.01 -4.78
CA VAL A 305 -7.66 13.58 -4.84
C VAL A 305 -7.46 13.07 -3.42
N LYS A 306 -8.10 11.96 -3.07
CA LYS A 306 -7.92 11.35 -1.75
C LYS A 306 -6.59 10.61 -1.70
N LEU A 307 -5.71 11.00 -0.78
CA LEU A 307 -4.48 10.24 -0.52
C LEU A 307 -4.83 8.98 0.29
N LEU A 308 -4.53 7.81 -0.27
CA LEU A 308 -4.48 6.56 0.48
C LEU A 308 -3.11 6.50 1.16
N ASP A 309 -2.98 7.11 2.34
CA ASP A 309 -1.69 7.34 3.04
C ASP A 309 -1.12 6.06 3.68
N ILE A 310 -0.75 5.10 2.81
CA ILE A 310 -0.30 3.76 3.20
C ILE A 310 1.16 3.69 3.64
N THR A 311 1.93 4.79 3.56
CA THR A 311 3.39 4.71 3.66
C THR A 311 3.85 4.25 5.03
N LEU A 312 3.36 4.89 6.10
CA LEU A 312 3.78 4.56 7.46
C LEU A 312 3.35 3.15 7.86
N LEU A 313 2.08 2.78 7.64
CA LEU A 313 1.61 1.43 7.97
C LEU A 313 2.39 0.37 7.20
N SER A 314 2.79 0.63 5.96
CA SER A 314 3.57 -0.32 5.17
C SER A 314 5.04 -0.37 5.58
N LEU A 315 5.62 0.73 6.09
CA LEU A 315 6.98 0.76 6.66
C LEU A 315 7.10 -0.12 7.91
N LEU A 316 5.99 -0.33 8.62
CA LEU A 316 5.97 -1.24 9.76
C LEU A 316 5.94 -2.72 9.32
N ARG A 317 5.84 -3.03 8.02
CA ARG A 317 5.65 -4.39 7.49
C ARG A 317 6.89 -5.00 6.84
N LYS A 318 8.05 -4.89 7.48
CA LYS A 318 9.28 -5.55 7.02
C LYS A 318 9.16 -7.05 6.73
N ASP A 319 8.15 -7.71 7.31
CA ASP A 319 7.79 -9.12 7.16
C ASP A 319 6.96 -9.45 5.90
N GLY A 320 6.30 -8.47 5.30
CA GLY A 320 5.29 -8.69 4.26
C GLY A 320 5.82 -8.91 2.84
N HIS A 321 7.13 -8.79 2.63
CA HIS A 321 7.76 -8.86 1.29
C HIS A 321 7.95 -10.30 0.79
N PRO A 322 7.98 -10.53 -0.55
CA PRO A 322 8.35 -11.81 -1.12
C PRO A 322 9.74 -12.28 -0.73
N SER A 323 10.68 -11.36 -0.54
CA SER A 323 12.05 -11.72 -0.18
C SER A 323 12.65 -12.64 -1.25
N MET A 324 13.17 -13.80 -0.85
CA MET A 324 13.63 -14.86 -1.76
C MET A 324 12.51 -15.69 -2.41
N TYR A 325 11.24 -15.43 -2.06
CA TYR A 325 10.07 -16.12 -2.59
C TYR A 325 9.38 -15.32 -3.71
N GLY A 326 10.08 -14.34 -4.30
CA GLY A 326 9.65 -13.61 -5.51
C GLY A 326 10.13 -14.26 -6.81
N LEU A 327 10.05 -13.52 -7.93
CA LEU A 327 10.43 -14.02 -9.26
C LEU A 327 11.88 -14.51 -9.35
N GLY A 328 12.81 -13.82 -8.71
CA GLY A 328 14.24 -14.10 -8.78
C GLY A 328 14.74 -15.13 -7.77
N GLY A 329 13.87 -15.72 -6.94
CA GLY A 329 14.29 -16.70 -5.94
C GLY A 329 15.34 -16.15 -4.97
N SER A 330 16.28 -17.01 -4.56
CA SER A 330 17.40 -16.64 -3.67
C SER A 330 18.39 -15.64 -4.28
N THR A 331 18.43 -15.48 -5.61
CA THR A 331 19.36 -14.58 -6.31
C THR A 331 18.76 -13.21 -6.63
N GLY A 332 17.43 -13.07 -6.56
CA GLY A 332 16.71 -11.81 -6.81
C GLY A 332 15.84 -11.42 -5.65
N MET A 333 16.48 -10.97 -4.57
CA MET A 333 15.84 -10.49 -3.34
C MET A 333 14.84 -9.37 -3.61
N ASP A 334 13.56 -9.66 -3.37
CA ASP A 334 12.48 -8.69 -3.52
C ASP A 334 12.03 -8.15 -2.16
N CYS A 335 12.49 -6.94 -1.82
CA CYS A 335 12.02 -6.19 -0.66
C CYS A 335 11.27 -4.92 -1.09
N SER A 336 10.64 -4.95 -2.28
CA SER A 336 9.86 -3.84 -2.85
C SER A 336 8.39 -4.19 -3.01
N HIS A 337 8.09 -5.37 -3.53
CA HIS A 337 6.71 -5.85 -3.70
C HIS A 337 6.21 -6.58 -2.46
N TRP A 338 4.96 -7.05 -2.47
CA TRP A 338 4.32 -7.66 -1.31
C TRP A 338 3.77 -9.04 -1.63
N CYS A 339 3.90 -9.96 -0.68
CA CYS A 339 3.21 -11.24 -0.73
C CYS A 339 1.70 -11.04 -0.73
N LEU A 340 0.99 -11.91 -1.45
CA LEU A 340 -0.47 -12.02 -1.41
C LEU A 340 -0.87 -13.41 -0.88
N ALA A 341 -1.79 -13.52 0.08
CA ALA A 341 -2.41 -12.47 0.89
C ALA A 341 -1.39 -11.70 1.76
N GLY A 342 -1.67 -10.43 2.08
CA GLY A 342 -0.74 -9.60 2.83
C GLY A 342 -1.06 -8.10 2.84
N VAL A 343 -0.02 -7.28 2.82
CA VAL A 343 -0.10 -5.82 3.01
C VAL A 343 -1.05 -5.11 2.02
N PRO A 344 -1.09 -5.46 0.72
CA PRO A 344 -2.02 -4.82 -0.21
C PRO A 344 -3.50 -5.09 0.09
N ASP A 345 -3.83 -6.17 0.82
CA ASP A 345 -5.20 -6.44 1.26
C ASP A 345 -5.66 -5.36 2.23
N THR A 346 -4.78 -4.92 3.13
CA THR A 346 -5.04 -3.78 4.03
C THR A 346 -5.19 -2.47 3.26
N TRP A 347 -4.44 -2.26 2.18
CA TRP A 347 -4.64 -1.06 1.33
C TRP A 347 -6.05 -1.05 0.73
N ASN A 348 -6.53 -2.22 0.30
CA ASN A 348 -7.88 -2.39 -0.22
C ASN A 348 -8.97 -2.29 0.86
N GLU A 349 -8.70 -2.73 2.09
CA GLU A 349 -9.58 -2.49 3.25
C GLU A 349 -9.70 -0.99 3.58
N LEU A 350 -8.60 -0.25 3.55
CA LEU A 350 -8.61 1.20 3.76
C LEU A 350 -9.37 1.91 2.65
N LEU A 351 -9.11 1.52 1.40
CA LEU A 351 -9.82 2.03 0.23
C LEU A 351 -11.34 1.77 0.34
N TYR A 352 -11.72 0.57 0.75
CA TYR A 352 -13.12 0.18 1.02
C TYR A 352 -13.78 1.06 2.09
N ASN A 353 -13.07 1.36 3.18
CA ASN A 353 -13.57 2.23 4.25
C ASN A 353 -13.69 3.71 3.85
N LEU A 354 -13.00 4.16 2.78
CA LEU A 354 -13.09 5.54 2.27
C LEU A 354 -14.21 5.76 1.24
N ILE A 355 -14.74 4.68 0.68
CA ILE A 355 -15.76 4.73 -0.38
C ILE A 355 -17.13 4.24 0.08
N LEU A 356 -17.19 3.46 1.17
CA LEU A 356 -18.42 2.83 1.62
C LEU A 356 -19.49 3.84 2.02
#